data_AF-A0A368P846-F1
#
_entry.id   AF-A0A368P846-F1
#
_cell.length_a   1.000
_cell.length_b   1.000
_cell.length_c   1.000
_cell.angle_alpha   90.00
_cell.angle_beta   90.00
_cell.angle_gamma   90.00
#
_symmetry.space_group_name_H-M   'P 1'
#
loop_
_entity.id
_entity.type
_entity.pdbx_description
1 polymer ?
#
loop_
_entity_poly.entity_id
_entity_poly.type
_entity_poly.pdbx_seq_one_letter_code
_entity_poly.pdbx_strand_id
1 'polypeptide(L)'
;MKNKAFQILCIFCIILSLSNCSKEKNQNIIHVNKNAETLLENEFIIRGTTFSNNLNNAYIYKVESDTLSLLDTIVIKEKAFTYKGIAKQPEFYAIKVDASDINYKFLVDASEINMFLNTNLFLSSTSSNSEVQKVYAS
;
A
#
# COMPACT_ATOMS: atom_id res chain seq x y z
N MET A 1 52.70 24.38 28.57
CA MET A 1 52.81 22.99 28.09
C MET A 1 51.49 22.59 27.46
N LYS A 2 51.46 22.39 26.13
CA LYS A 2 50.21 22.11 25.38
C LYS A 2 49.66 20.74 25.79
N ASN A 3 48.38 20.71 26.16
CA ASN A 3 47.70 19.58 26.79
C ASN A 3 47.40 18.48 25.76
N LYS A 4 48.43 17.72 25.37
CA LYS A 4 48.38 16.67 24.34
C LYS A 4 47.37 15.56 24.66
N ALA A 5 47.00 15.38 25.93
CA ALA A 5 46.01 14.41 26.37
C ALA A 5 44.59 14.72 25.85
N PHE A 6 44.23 16.00 25.72
CA PHE A 6 42.89 16.40 25.28
C PHE A 6 42.68 16.18 23.77
N GLN A 7 43.74 16.37 22.97
CA GLN A 7 43.69 16.12 21.53
C GLN A 7 43.60 14.62 21.20
N ILE A 8 44.23 13.75 22.00
CA ILE A 8 44.16 12.30 21.82
C ILE A 8 42.76 11.76 22.16
N LEU A 9 42.10 12.33 23.18
CA LEU A 9 40.75 11.93 23.58
C LEU A 9 39.69 12.26 22.53
N CYS A 10 39.78 13.45 21.89
CA CYS A 10 38.85 13.84 20.83
C CYS A 10 38.97 12.96 19.57
N ILE A 11 40.19 12.52 19.22
CA ILE A 11 40.41 11.64 18.06
C ILE A 11 39.81 10.25 18.31
N PHE A 12 39.86 9.74 19.54
CA PHE A 12 39.31 8.42 19.87
C PHE A 12 37.76 8.39 19.82
N CYS A 13 37.08 9.48 20.20
CA CYS A 13 35.62 9.58 20.11
C CYS A 13 35.10 9.59 18.66
N ILE A 14 35.84 10.19 17.72
CA ILE A 14 35.45 10.26 16.31
C ILE A 14 35.58 8.89 15.62
N ILE A 15 36.56 8.08 16.03
CA ILE A 15 36.76 6.73 15.48
C ILE A 15 35.64 5.77 15.94
N LEU A 16 35.15 5.92 17.18
CA LEU A 16 34.04 5.13 17.72
C LEU A 16 32.68 5.45 17.07
N SER A 17 32.48 6.64 16.53
CA SER A 17 31.24 6.98 15.80
C SER A 17 31.21 6.45 14.35
N LEU A 18 32.36 6.10 13.77
CA LEU A 18 32.44 5.57 12.40
C LEU A 18 32.22 4.05 12.33
N SER A 19 32.41 3.33 13.44
CA SER A 19 32.26 1.87 13.50
C SER A 19 30.84 1.39 13.71
N ASN A 20 29.86 2.28 13.92
CA ASN A 20 28.45 1.91 14.08
C ASN A 20 27.60 2.10 12.81
N CYS A 21 28.24 2.12 11.64
CA CYS A 21 27.54 1.91 10.37
C CYS A 21 27.21 0.41 10.25
N SER A 22 26.13 0.02 10.92
CA SER A 22 25.51 -1.29 10.74
C SER A 22 25.15 -1.43 9.27
N LYS A 23 25.92 -2.23 8.52
CA LYS A 23 25.55 -2.67 7.18
C LYS A 23 24.14 -3.23 7.27
N GLU A 24 23.18 -2.54 6.66
CA GLU A 24 21.87 -3.11 6.39
C GLU A 24 22.10 -4.47 5.76
N LYS A 25 21.63 -5.52 6.44
CA LYS A 25 21.52 -6.83 5.83
C LYS A 25 20.68 -6.62 4.58
N ASN A 26 21.32 -6.83 3.43
CA ASN A 26 20.68 -6.90 2.13
C ASN A 26 19.55 -7.92 2.27
N GLN A 27 18.33 -7.43 2.50
CA GLN A 27 17.15 -8.27 2.51
C GLN A 27 17.08 -8.79 1.08
N ASN A 28 17.34 -10.09 0.91
CA ASN A 28 17.03 -10.77 -0.33
C ASN A 28 15.56 -10.49 -0.60
N ILE A 29 15.29 -9.55 -1.51
CA ILE A 29 13.97 -9.32 -2.04
C ILE A 29 13.70 -10.59 -2.83
N ILE A 30 13.01 -11.53 -2.19
CA ILE A 30 12.44 -12.67 -2.88
C ILE A 30 11.48 -12.03 -3.87
N HIS A 31 11.91 -11.92 -5.12
CA HIS A 31 11.05 -11.60 -6.24
C HIS A 31 10.11 -12.80 -6.36
N VAL A 32 9.05 -12.80 -5.55
CA VAL A 32 7.92 -13.68 -5.77
C VAL A 32 7.35 -13.18 -7.08
N ASN A 33 7.72 -13.86 -8.17
CA ASN A 33 7.06 -13.75 -9.44
C ASN A 33 5.65 -14.35 -9.23
N LYS A 34 4.79 -13.57 -8.56
CA LYS A 34 3.38 -13.87 -8.46
C LYS A 34 2.87 -13.57 -9.86
N ASN A 35 2.79 -14.60 -10.70
CA ASN A 35 2.19 -14.50 -12.02
C ASN A 35 0.93 -13.65 -11.89
N ALA A 36 0.84 -12.60 -12.72
CA ALA A 36 -0.33 -11.75 -12.78
C ALA A 36 -1.56 -12.66 -12.92
N GLU A 37 -2.46 -12.55 -11.95
CA GLU A 37 -3.65 -13.40 -11.92
C GLU A 37 -4.51 -13.03 -13.12
N THR A 38 -4.76 -13.98 -14.02
CA THR A 38 -5.55 -13.73 -15.22
C THR A 38 -6.99 -13.41 -14.82
N LEU A 39 -7.39 -12.14 -14.99
CA LEU A 39 -8.73 -11.66 -14.71
C LEU A 39 -9.63 -11.89 -15.92
N LEU A 40 -10.91 -12.21 -15.68
CA LEU A 40 -11.92 -12.18 -16.74
C LEU A 40 -12.16 -10.73 -17.21
N GLU A 41 -12.72 -10.56 -18.41
CA GLU A 41 -12.80 -9.27 -19.14
C GLU A 41 -13.31 -8.08 -18.29
N ASN A 42 -14.24 -8.33 -17.36
CA ASN A 42 -14.87 -7.31 -16.52
C ASN A 42 -14.53 -7.44 -15.03
N GLU A 43 -13.67 -8.38 -14.67
CA GLU A 43 -13.21 -8.51 -13.29
C GLU A 43 -12.18 -7.43 -12.96
N PHE A 44 -12.16 -7.04 -11.70
CA PHE A 44 -11.08 -6.25 -11.15
C PHE A 44 -10.65 -6.81 -9.81
N ILE A 45 -9.38 -6.61 -9.49
CA ILE A 45 -8.81 -7.00 -8.21
C ILE A 45 -8.28 -5.77 -7.49
N ILE A 46 -8.56 -5.68 -6.19
CA ILE A 46 -7.95 -4.71 -5.30
C ILE A 46 -6.96 -5.46 -4.43
N ARG A 47 -5.71 -5.01 -4.40
CA ARG A 47 -4.66 -5.53 -3.53
C ARG A 47 -4.22 -4.45 -2.57
N GLY A 48 -4.53 -4.64 -1.29
CA GLY A 48 -4.13 -3.73 -0.23
C GLY A 48 -2.97 -4.26 0.57
N THR A 49 -1.98 -3.42 0.82
CA THR A 49 -0.90 -3.67 1.79
C THR A 49 -0.89 -2.56 2.82
N THR A 50 -0.72 -2.90 4.10
CA THR A 50 -0.65 -1.92 5.19
C THR A 50 0.62 -2.04 6.02
N PHE A 51 1.11 -0.90 6.49
CA PHE A 51 2.18 -0.82 7.48
C PHE A 51 1.66 -0.50 8.87
N SER A 52 0.37 -0.20 9.00
CA SER A 52 -0.31 -0.02 10.28
C SER A 52 -0.58 -1.37 10.95
N ASN A 53 -0.43 -1.41 12.28
CA ASN A 53 -0.70 -2.61 13.08
C ASN A 53 -2.15 -2.65 13.61
N ASN A 54 -2.92 -1.58 13.41
CA ASN A 54 -4.19 -1.37 14.10
C ASN A 54 -5.40 -1.46 13.15
N LEU A 55 -5.19 -1.90 11.91
CA LEU A 55 -6.27 -2.05 10.93
C LEU A 55 -6.77 -3.49 10.92
N ASN A 56 -8.06 -3.67 11.12
CA ASN A 56 -8.69 -5.00 11.10
C ASN A 56 -9.57 -5.19 9.87
N ASN A 57 -10.23 -4.12 9.42
CA ASN A 57 -11.19 -4.21 8.33
C ASN A 57 -10.99 -3.09 7.29
N ALA A 58 -11.17 -3.48 6.02
CA ALA A 58 -11.36 -2.58 4.90
C ALA A 58 -12.80 -2.71 4.39
N TYR A 59 -13.41 -1.60 4.03
CA TYR A 59 -14.80 -1.52 3.57
C TYR A 59 -14.79 -1.04 2.12
N ILE A 60 -15.45 -1.79 1.24
CA ILE A 60 -15.59 -1.44 -0.18
C ILE A 60 -16.94 -0.78 -0.39
N TYR A 61 -16.94 0.36 -1.04
CA TYR A 61 -18.14 1.10 -1.41
C TYR A 61 -18.22 1.26 -2.92
N LYS A 62 -19.44 1.18 -3.45
CA LYS A 62 -19.77 1.73 -4.77
C LYS A 62 -20.10 3.21 -4.62
N VAL A 63 -19.63 4.04 -5.54
CA VAL A 63 -19.93 5.47 -5.58
C VAL A 63 -20.96 5.73 -6.67
N GLU A 64 -22.16 6.18 -6.28
CA GLU A 64 -23.27 6.45 -7.22
C GLU A 64 -23.81 7.86 -7.00
N SER A 65 -23.59 8.75 -7.98
CA SER A 65 -24.14 10.12 -8.03
C SER A 65 -23.88 11.02 -6.81
N ASP A 66 -22.97 10.62 -5.89
CA ASP A 66 -22.57 11.25 -4.60
C ASP A 66 -22.92 10.42 -3.35
N THR A 67 -23.56 9.27 -3.50
CA THR A 67 -23.81 8.31 -2.41
C THR A 67 -22.74 7.23 -2.36
N LEU A 68 -22.47 6.73 -1.15
CA LEU A 68 -21.60 5.57 -0.90
C LEU A 68 -22.45 4.39 -0.44
N SER A 69 -22.51 3.36 -1.27
CA SER A 69 -23.21 2.11 -0.96
C SER A 69 -22.20 1.05 -0.56
N LEU A 70 -22.24 0.58 0.69
CA LEU A 70 -21.35 -0.47 1.17
C LEU A 70 -21.61 -1.76 0.38
N LEU A 71 -20.57 -2.28 -0.26
CA LEU A 71 -20.61 -3.53 -1.02
C LEU A 71 -20.08 -4.70 -0.20
N ASP A 72 -18.95 -4.51 0.48
CA ASP A 72 -18.28 -5.61 1.17
C ASP A 72 -17.42 -5.11 2.34
N THR A 73 -17.14 -6.02 3.28
CA THR A 73 -16.21 -5.84 4.40
C THR A 73 -15.15 -6.93 4.35
N ILE A 74 -13.90 -6.52 4.24
CA ILE A 74 -12.75 -7.40 4.08
C ILE A 74 -11.94 -7.37 5.36
N VAL A 75 -11.68 -8.55 5.93
CA VAL A 75 -10.75 -8.68 7.06
C VAL A 75 -9.31 -8.56 6.55
N ILE A 76 -8.56 -7.64 7.15
CA ILE A 76 -7.13 -7.46 6.90
C ILE A 76 -6.38 -8.53 7.69
N LYS A 77 -5.60 -9.36 7.00
CA LYS A 77 -4.79 -10.43 7.59
C LYS A 77 -3.35 -10.27 7.16
N GLU A 78 -2.42 -10.48 8.08
CA GLU A 78 -0.98 -10.43 7.78
C GLU A 78 -0.57 -9.15 7.04
N LYS A 79 -1.14 -8.00 7.45
CA LYS A 79 -0.89 -6.69 6.83
C LYS A 79 -1.30 -6.57 5.35
N ALA A 80 -2.16 -7.45 4.86
CA ALA A 80 -2.66 -7.40 3.50
C ALA A 80 -4.15 -7.73 3.42
N PHE A 81 -4.76 -7.33 2.31
CA PHE A 81 -6.09 -7.78 1.92
C PHE A 81 -6.21 -7.87 0.41
N THR A 82 -7.18 -8.64 -0.06
CA THR A 82 -7.52 -8.74 -1.48
C THR A 82 -9.02 -8.79 -1.63
N TYR A 83 -9.52 -8.07 -2.63
CA TYR A 83 -10.92 -8.09 -3.03
C TYR A 83 -11.02 -8.28 -4.53
N LYS A 84 -12.03 -9.04 -4.95
CA LYS A 84 -12.36 -9.21 -6.37
C LYS A 84 -13.79 -8.74 -6.58
N GLY A 85 -14.00 -7.97 -7.63
CA GLY A 85 -15.31 -7.51 -8.05
C GLY A 85 -15.45 -7.59 -9.56
N ILE A 86 -16.66 -7.27 -10.03
CA ILE A 86 -16.99 -7.18 -11.45
C ILE A 86 -17.56 -5.79 -11.70
N ALA A 87 -17.04 -5.10 -12.71
CA ALA A 87 -17.56 -3.82 -13.18
C ALA A 87 -17.99 -3.95 -14.64
N LYS A 88 -19.27 -3.70 -14.93
CA LYS A 88 -19.83 -3.84 -16.29
C LYS A 88 -19.54 -2.64 -17.19
N GLN A 89 -19.19 -1.52 -16.59
CA GLN A 89 -18.84 -0.24 -17.21
C GLN A 89 -17.82 0.45 -16.30
N PRO A 90 -17.11 1.50 -16.74
CA PRO A 90 -16.28 2.31 -15.87
C PRO A 90 -17.11 2.89 -14.72
N GLU A 91 -16.75 2.53 -13.49
CA GLU A 91 -17.50 2.91 -12.29
C GLU A 91 -16.56 3.36 -11.18
N PHE A 92 -17.01 4.30 -10.35
CA PHE A 92 -16.24 4.76 -9.20
C PHE A 92 -16.51 3.89 -7.98
N TYR A 93 -15.43 3.53 -7.30
CA TYR A 93 -15.46 2.80 -6.03
C TYR A 93 -14.67 3.59 -4.98
N ALA A 94 -14.88 3.26 -3.72
CA ALA A 94 -14.10 3.79 -2.62
C ALA A 94 -13.72 2.68 -1.64
N ILE A 95 -12.54 2.80 -1.05
CA ILE A 95 -12.13 1.99 0.10
C ILE A 95 -12.04 2.90 1.32
N LYS A 96 -12.55 2.42 2.45
CA LYS A 96 -12.32 3.00 3.79
C LYS A 96 -11.73 1.93 4.69
N VAL A 97 -10.94 2.31 5.69
CA VAL A 97 -10.46 1.38 6.74
C VAL A 97 -11.06 1.75 8.08
N ASP A 98 -11.18 0.79 8.98
CA ASP A 98 -11.79 0.99 10.31
C ASP A 98 -11.18 2.11 11.15
N ALA A 99 -9.87 2.37 11.04
CA ALA A 99 -9.18 3.40 11.80
C ALA A 99 -9.14 4.80 11.13
N SER A 100 -9.87 5.04 10.04
CA SER A 100 -9.86 6.34 9.34
C SER A 100 -11.16 6.64 8.61
N ASP A 101 -11.56 7.91 8.61
CA ASP A 101 -12.70 8.41 7.82
C ASP A 101 -12.35 8.80 6.38
N ILE A 102 -11.09 8.61 5.98
CA ILE A 102 -10.65 8.87 4.61
C ILE A 102 -11.24 7.79 3.68
N ASN A 103 -11.93 8.26 2.64
CA ASN A 103 -12.40 7.43 1.54
C ASN A 103 -11.41 7.54 0.37
N TYR A 104 -10.69 6.46 0.08
CA TYR A 104 -9.79 6.38 -1.06
C TYR A 104 -10.61 6.01 -2.29
N LYS A 105 -10.98 7.03 -3.08
CA LYS A 105 -11.78 6.88 -4.30
C LYS A 105 -10.90 6.51 -5.49
N PHE A 106 -11.36 5.60 -6.33
CA PHE A 106 -10.68 5.20 -7.57
C PHE A 106 -11.71 4.83 -8.64
N LEU A 107 -11.31 5.02 -9.90
CA LEU A 107 -12.06 4.58 -11.05
C LEU A 107 -11.69 3.13 -11.36
N VAL A 108 -12.68 2.25 -11.35
CA VAL A 108 -12.54 0.91 -11.89
C VAL A 108 -12.81 0.99 -13.38
N ASP A 109 -11.77 1.38 -14.11
CA ASP A 109 -11.61 1.16 -15.54
C ASP A 109 -10.46 0.18 -15.84
N ALA A 110 -9.74 -0.20 -14.79
CA ALA A 110 -8.59 -1.06 -14.85
C ALA A 110 -8.89 -2.45 -14.28
N SER A 111 -8.02 -3.40 -14.57
CA SER A 111 -8.08 -4.75 -14.03
C SER A 111 -7.50 -4.83 -12.61
N GLU A 112 -6.50 -4.03 -12.25
CA GLU A 112 -5.86 -4.11 -10.94
C GLU A 112 -5.74 -2.75 -10.23
N ILE A 113 -6.19 -2.71 -8.98
CA ILE A 113 -6.06 -1.56 -8.08
C ILE A 113 -5.09 -1.94 -6.97
N ASN A 114 -4.01 -1.19 -6.86
CA ASN A 114 -3.04 -1.35 -5.78
C ASN A 114 -3.27 -0.27 -4.73
N MET A 115 -3.40 -0.69 -3.48
CA MET A 115 -3.60 0.20 -2.35
C MET A 115 -2.47 0.04 -1.34
N PHE A 116 -1.86 1.17 -1.01
CA PHE A 116 -0.81 1.26 -0.01
C PHE A 116 -1.31 2.06 1.18
N LEU A 117 -1.39 1.41 2.34
CA LEU A 117 -1.82 2.00 3.61
C LEU A 117 -0.61 2.28 4.50
N ASN A 118 -0.28 3.56 4.63
CA ASN A 118 0.80 4.02 5.49
C ASN A 118 0.39 3.96 6.98
N THR A 119 1.35 4.01 7.91
CA THR A 119 1.05 4.18 9.34
C THR A 119 0.33 5.51 9.61
N ASN A 120 0.71 6.57 8.90
CA ASN A 120 -0.08 7.80 8.80
C ASN A 120 -1.05 7.68 7.62
N LEU A 121 -2.32 7.44 7.90
CA LEU A 121 -3.32 7.11 6.88
C LEU A 121 -3.54 8.23 5.85
N PHE A 122 -3.24 9.49 6.17
CA PHE A 122 -3.27 10.61 5.22
C PHE A 122 -2.21 10.50 4.11
N LEU A 123 -1.13 9.74 4.34
CA LEU A 123 -0.06 9.48 3.39
C LEU A 123 -0.27 8.19 2.59
N SER A 124 -1.44 7.55 2.75
CA SER A 124 -1.81 6.36 1.99
C SER A 124 -2.17 6.73 0.55
N SER A 125 -2.05 5.78 -0.36
CA SER A 125 -2.30 6.00 -1.78
C SER A 125 -2.98 4.81 -2.43
N THR A 126 -3.65 5.09 -3.53
CA THR A 126 -4.24 4.10 -4.43
C THR A 126 -3.75 4.37 -5.83
N SER A 127 -3.35 3.33 -6.54
CA SER A 127 -3.02 3.37 -7.96
C SER A 127 -3.85 2.34 -8.71
N SER A 128 -4.19 2.69 -9.94
CA SER A 128 -4.94 1.85 -10.86
C SER A 128 -4.01 1.45 -12.00
N ASN A 129 -3.93 0.16 -12.29
CA ASN A 129 -3.11 -0.39 -13.35
C ASN A 129 -3.94 -1.34 -14.21
N SER A 130 -3.90 -1.13 -15.52
CA SER A 130 -4.49 -2.04 -16.49
C SER A 130 -3.47 -2.37 -17.55
N GLU A 131 -3.17 -3.66 -17.69
CA GLU A 131 -2.35 -4.15 -18.81
C GLU A 131 -3.15 -4.14 -20.13
N VAL A 132 -4.49 -4.16 -20.03
CA VAL A 132 -5.41 -4.21 -21.16
C VAL A 132 -6.47 -3.13 -20.99
N GLN A 133 -6.77 -2.40 -22.06
CA GLN A 133 -7.92 -1.50 -22.08
C GLN A 133 -9.21 -2.33 -22.10
N LYS A 134 -10.07 -2.16 -21.09
CA LYS A 134 -11.34 -2.89 -21.02
C LYS A 134 -12.29 -2.45 -22.14
N VAL A 135 -12.94 -3.41 -22.77
CA VAL A 135 -13.99 -3.17 -23.75
C VAL A 135 -15.32 -3.45 -23.09
N TYR A 136 -16.10 -2.39 -22.87
CA TYR A 136 -17.40 -2.49 -22.24
C TYR A 136 -18.48 -2.73 -23.29
N ALA A 137 -19.37 -3.68 -23.04
CA ALA A 137 -20.54 -3.88 -23.89
C ALA A 137 -21.49 -2.67 -23.75
N SER A 138 -21.77 -2.03 -24.89
CA SER A 138 -22.72 -0.93 -25.06
C SER A 138 -24.18 -1.39 -24.95
#